data_AF-A0A7J6HSK6-F1
#
_entry.id   AF-A0A7J6HSK6-F1
#
_cell.length_a   1.000
_cell.length_b   1.000
_cell.length_c   1.000
_cell.angle_alpha   90.00
_cell.angle_beta   90.00
_cell.angle_gamma   90.00
#
_symmetry.space_group_name_H-M   'P 1'
#
loop_
_entity.id
_entity.type
_entity.pdbx_description
1 polymer ?
#
loop_
_entity_poly.entity_id
_entity_poly.type
_entity_poly.pdbx_seq_one_letter_code
_entity_poly.pdbx_strand_id
1 'polypeptide(L)'
;MSMQQFISSPYTIYDGYNLFCPPQRKVNWSHGVWNRQNILRQSYILWTAVQDRLKTRSRLKKINVISDDCCLLCSNHSETKSHIKTWLNWKVETIDVDAILRWIERSKAGRFRKSLWFAVIASTVYQIWKTRNLLLW
;
A
#
# COMPACT_ATOMS: atom_id res chain seq x y z
N MET A 1 6.87 -15.14 24.95
CA MET A 1 6.83 -14.91 26.41
C MET A 1 5.39 -14.71 26.79
N SER A 2 4.83 -15.53 27.69
CA SER A 2 3.48 -15.28 28.21
C SER A 2 3.52 -14.10 29.19
N MET A 3 2.44 -13.32 29.31
CA MET A 3 2.40 -12.15 30.22
C MET A 3 2.80 -12.50 31.66
N GLN A 4 2.51 -13.72 32.09
CA GLN A 4 2.85 -14.23 33.42
C GLN A 4 4.36 -14.38 33.64
N GLN A 5 5.13 -14.73 32.60
CA GLN A 5 6.59 -14.84 32.68
C GLN A 5 7.30 -13.47 32.73
N PHE A 6 6.71 -12.45 32.11
CA PHE A 6 7.24 -11.09 32.07
C PHE A 6 7.17 -10.39 33.44
N ILE A 7 6.11 -10.65 34.22
CA ILE A 7 5.91 -10.05 35.56
C ILE A 7 6.90 -10.62 36.58
N SER A 8 7.38 -11.86 36.39
CA SER A 8 8.29 -12.54 37.32
C SER A 8 9.78 -12.25 37.13
N SER A 9 10.19 -11.71 35.99
CA SER A 9 11.60 -11.38 35.69
C SER A 9 11.90 -9.90 35.90
N PRO A 10 13.14 -9.50 36.25
CA PRO A 10 13.52 -8.09 36.26
C PRO A 10 13.26 -7.48 34.87
N TYR A 11 12.57 -6.33 34.85
CA TYR A 11 12.18 -5.68 33.60
C TYR A 11 13.41 -5.30 32.77
N THR A 12 13.45 -5.78 31.54
CA THR A 12 14.37 -5.29 30.52
C THR A 12 13.58 -4.64 29.38
N ILE A 13 14.17 -3.61 28.77
CA ILE A 13 13.57 -2.93 27.60
C ILE A 13 13.35 -3.94 26.45
N TYR A 14 14.24 -4.92 26.33
CA TYR A 14 14.14 -5.99 25.33
C TYR A 14 12.88 -6.86 25.53
N ASP A 15 12.61 -7.30 26.75
CA ASP A 15 11.44 -8.12 27.06
C ASP A 15 10.14 -7.32 26.88
N GLY A 16 10.14 -6.04 27.25
CA GLY A 16 9.03 -5.12 26.99
C GLY A 16 8.76 -4.97 25.49
N TYR A 17 9.81 -4.78 24.69
CA TYR A 17 9.66 -4.67 23.23
C TYR A 17 9.09 -5.96 22.62
N ASN A 18 9.55 -7.13 23.04
CA ASN A 18 9.02 -8.42 22.55
C ASN A 18 7.57 -8.68 22.99
N LEU A 19 7.14 -8.13 24.13
CA LEU A 19 5.77 -8.21 24.61
C LEU A 19 4.82 -7.36 23.75
N PHE A 20 5.19 -6.11 23.47
CA PHE A 20 4.36 -5.18 22.68
C PHE A 20 4.45 -5.43 21.17
N CYS A 21 5.59 -5.93 20.69
CA CYS A 21 5.85 -6.24 19.28
C CYS A 21 6.16 -7.73 19.14
N PRO A 22 5.14 -8.61 19.22
CA PRO A 22 5.35 -10.03 18.98
C PRO A 22 5.89 -10.23 17.55
N PRO A 23 6.75 -11.24 17.32
CA PRO A 23 7.31 -11.51 16.01
C PRO A 23 6.19 -11.73 15.00
N GLN A 24 6.00 -10.77 14.09
CA GLN A 24 4.98 -10.86 13.06
C GLN A 24 5.50 -11.65 11.85
N ARG A 25 4.56 -12.19 11.06
CA ARG A 25 4.91 -12.85 9.80
C ARG A 25 5.64 -11.85 8.91
N LYS A 26 6.81 -12.26 8.41
CA LYS A 26 7.55 -11.49 7.40
C LYS A 26 6.65 -11.29 6.19
N VAL A 27 6.40 -10.03 5.85
CA VAL A 27 5.64 -9.63 4.66
C VAL A 27 6.62 -9.29 3.54
N ASN A 28 6.28 -9.69 2.32
CA ASN A 28 7.15 -9.47 1.16
C ASN A 28 7.19 -7.99 0.75
N TRP A 29 6.04 -7.30 0.78
CA TRP A 29 5.95 -5.91 0.33
C TRP A 29 6.74 -4.90 1.16
N SER A 30 7.21 -5.23 2.38
CA SER A 30 7.85 -4.23 3.26
C SER A 30 9.09 -3.61 2.64
N HIS A 31 9.91 -4.39 1.94
CA HIS A 31 11.13 -3.89 1.31
C HIS A 31 10.82 -2.94 0.14
N GLY A 32 9.79 -3.23 -0.65
CA GLY A 32 9.37 -2.36 -1.76
C GLY A 32 8.70 -1.07 -1.30
N VAL A 33 7.86 -1.15 -0.26
CA VAL A 33 7.15 0.01 0.31
C VAL A 33 8.12 0.98 0.98
N TRP A 34 9.02 0.46 1.82
CA TRP A 34 9.97 1.25 2.62
C TRP A 34 11.35 1.40 1.97
N ASN A 35 11.41 1.33 0.64
CA ASN A 35 12.64 1.50 -0.09
C ASN A 35 13.23 2.90 0.14
N ARG A 36 14.55 3.00 0.31
CA ARG A 36 15.25 4.25 0.70
C ARG A 36 15.05 5.40 -0.29
N GLN A 37 14.80 5.08 -1.56
CA GLN A 37 14.62 6.03 -2.65
C GLN A 37 13.16 6.51 -2.76
N ASN A 38 12.25 5.94 -1.97
CA ASN A 38 10.86 6.39 -1.92
C ASN A 38 10.76 7.61 -1.00
N ILE A 39 9.99 8.61 -1.42
CA ILE A 39 9.59 9.71 -0.53
C ILE A 39 8.63 9.14 0.52
N LEU A 40 8.78 9.51 1.79
CA LEU A 40 7.94 8.99 2.88
C LEU A 40 6.43 9.15 2.62
N ARG A 41 6.01 10.31 2.08
CA ARG A 41 4.61 10.57 1.69
C ARG A 41 4.10 9.57 0.65
N GLN A 42 4.92 9.26 -0.36
CA GLN A 42 4.59 8.28 -1.39
C GLN A 42 4.57 6.85 -0.82
N SER A 43 5.52 6.54 0.06
CA SER A 43 5.61 5.24 0.74
C SER A 43 4.37 4.95 1.59
N TYR A 44 3.87 5.94 2.32
CA TYR A 44 2.65 5.80 3.11
C TYR A 44 1.43 5.50 2.22
N ILE A 45 1.25 6.24 1.13
CA ILE A 45 0.14 5.97 0.20
C ILE A 45 0.31 4.59 -0.45
N LEU A 46 1.52 4.23 -0.87
CA LEU A 46 1.83 2.91 -1.42
C LEU A 46 1.50 1.79 -0.42
N TRP A 47 1.84 1.97 0.86
CA TRP A 47 1.50 1.03 1.93
C TRP A 47 -0.02 0.84 2.06
N THR A 48 -0.79 1.93 2.06
CA THR A 48 -2.26 1.84 2.10
C THR A 48 -2.82 1.18 0.84
N ALA A 49 -2.15 1.34 -0.31
CA ALA A 49 -2.53 0.70 -1.57
C ALA A 49 -2.30 -0.81 -1.53
N VAL A 50 -1.15 -1.25 -1.02
CA VAL A 50 -0.79 -2.67 -0.84
C VAL A 50 -1.73 -3.39 0.13
N GLN A 51 -2.18 -2.71 1.19
CA GLN A 51 -3.17 -3.26 2.10
C GLN A 51 -4.61 -3.19 1.58
N ASP A 52 -4.78 -2.72 0.36
CA ASP A 52 -6.09 -2.55 -0.25
C ASP A 52 -7.01 -1.57 0.50
N ARG A 53 -6.42 -0.64 1.26
CA ARG A 53 -7.11 0.34 2.13
C ARG A 53 -7.29 1.72 1.49
N LEU A 54 -6.99 1.86 0.21
CA LEU A 54 -7.30 3.08 -0.54
C LEU A 54 -8.82 3.36 -0.51
N LYS A 55 -9.19 4.58 -0.13
CA LYS A 55 -10.58 5.04 -0.16
C LYS A 55 -11.02 5.26 -1.61
N THR A 56 -11.61 4.24 -2.23
CA THR A 56 -12.32 4.37 -3.52
C THR A 56 -13.72 4.90 -3.28
N ARG A 57 -14.32 5.63 -4.24
CA ARG A 57 -15.71 6.09 -4.11
C ARG A 57 -16.70 4.94 -3.94
N SER A 58 -16.45 3.79 -4.55
CA SER A 58 -17.20 2.56 -4.27
C SER A 58 -17.17 2.14 -2.79
N ARG A 59 -16.04 2.31 -2.08
CA ARG A 59 -15.95 2.07 -0.63
C ARG A 59 -16.59 3.20 0.18
N LEU A 60 -16.47 4.45 -0.27
CA LEU A 60 -17.10 5.60 0.39
C LEU A 60 -18.63 5.55 0.30
N LYS A 61 -19.18 5.13 -0.85
CA LYS A 61 -20.61 4.85 -1.05
C LYS A 61 -21.08 3.71 -0.15
N LYS A 62 -20.31 2.62 -0.01
CA LYS A 62 -20.62 1.55 0.96
C LYS A 62 -20.68 2.02 2.42
N ILE A 63 -19.95 3.09 2.75
CA ILE A 63 -19.95 3.70 4.10
C ILE A 63 -20.95 4.88 4.15
N ASN A 64 -21.78 5.08 3.11
CA ASN A 64 -22.77 6.17 2.98
C ASN A 64 -22.18 7.58 3.13
N VAL A 65 -20.89 7.76 2.81
CA VAL A 65 -20.23 9.09 2.84
C VAL A 65 -20.55 9.90 1.57
N ILE A 66 -20.80 9.22 0.45
CA ILE A 66 -21.03 9.83 -0.86
C ILE A 66 -22.19 9.10 -1.55
N SER A 67 -23.11 9.84 -2.18
CA SER A 67 -24.28 9.29 -2.88
C SER A 67 -23.94 8.68 -4.26
N ASP A 68 -22.94 9.24 -4.94
CA ASP A 68 -22.51 8.83 -6.28
C ASP A 68 -21.13 8.14 -6.28
N ASP A 69 -21.05 6.96 -6.89
CA ASP A 69 -19.83 6.18 -7.07
C ASP A 69 -19.11 6.42 -8.39
N CYS A 70 -19.58 7.32 -9.25
CA CYS A 70 -18.90 7.67 -10.50
C CYS A 70 -17.44 8.07 -10.25
N CYS A 71 -16.54 7.54 -11.07
CA CYS A 71 -15.13 7.85 -11.07
C CYS A 71 -14.92 9.28 -11.55
N LEU A 72 -14.27 10.10 -10.74
CA LEU A 72 -14.01 11.50 -11.06
C LEU A 72 -13.02 11.70 -12.23
N LEU A 73 -12.26 10.67 -12.59
CA LEU A 73 -11.29 10.75 -13.68
C LEU A 73 -11.90 10.46 -15.05
N CYS A 74 -13.02 9.75 -15.13
CA CYS A 74 -13.66 9.36 -16.40
C CYS A 74 -15.13 9.78 -16.50
N SER A 75 -15.76 10.11 -15.36
CA SER A 75 -17.16 10.50 -15.21
C SER A 75 -18.21 9.51 -15.74
N ASN A 76 -17.82 8.29 -16.14
CA ASN A 76 -18.70 7.37 -16.88
C ASN A 76 -18.90 6.00 -16.20
N HIS A 77 -18.02 5.61 -15.28
CA HIS A 77 -18.08 4.30 -14.61
C HIS A 77 -17.82 4.43 -13.11
N SER A 78 -18.32 3.46 -12.33
CA SER A 78 -18.08 3.41 -10.89
C SER A 78 -16.59 3.26 -10.58
N GLU A 79 -16.12 4.04 -9.60
CA GLU A 79 -14.72 4.06 -9.20
C GLU A 79 -14.36 2.79 -8.41
N THR A 80 -13.98 1.77 -9.16
CA THR A 80 -13.49 0.50 -8.67
C THR A 80 -12.00 0.38 -8.99
N LYS A 81 -11.30 -0.54 -8.30
CA LYS A 81 -9.87 -0.76 -8.56
C LYS A 81 -9.61 -1.24 -9.98
N SER A 82 -10.49 -2.08 -10.52
CA SER A 82 -10.44 -2.54 -11.91
C SER A 82 -10.54 -1.37 -12.87
N HIS A 83 -11.47 -0.43 -12.62
CA HIS A 83 -11.63 0.74 -13.46
C HIS A 83 -10.38 1.65 -13.49
N ILE A 84 -9.75 1.89 -12.33
CA ILE A 84 -8.48 2.65 -12.26
C ILE A 84 -7.36 1.94 -13.05
N LYS A 85 -7.32 0.60 -13.04
CA LYS A 85 -6.35 -0.17 -13.85
C LYS A 85 -6.56 -0.01 -15.34
N THR A 86 -7.81 -0.08 -15.80
CA THR A 86 -8.17 0.12 -17.21
C THR A 86 -7.76 1.51 -17.68
N TRP A 87 -7.97 2.54 -16.84
CA TRP A 87 -7.57 3.92 -17.14
C TRP A 87 -6.06 4.08 -17.34
N LEU A 88 -5.24 3.34 -16.60
CA LEU A 88 -3.78 3.32 -16.74
C LEU A 88 -3.28 2.46 -17.92
N ASN A 89 -4.19 1.90 -18.74
CA ASN A 89 -3.88 0.93 -19.79
C ASN A 89 -3.07 -0.28 -19.27
N TRP A 90 -3.34 -0.68 -18.02
CA TRP A 90 -2.62 -1.78 -17.38
C TRP A 90 -3.23 -3.11 -17.82
N LYS A 91 -2.67 -3.71 -18.88
CA LYS A 91 -3.20 -4.92 -19.54
C LYS A 91 -3.10 -6.22 -18.73
N VAL A 92 -2.80 -6.16 -17.43
CA VAL A 92 -2.65 -7.37 -16.61
C VAL A 92 -3.82 -7.50 -15.65
N GLU A 93 -4.66 -8.50 -15.89
CA GLU A 93 -5.96 -8.71 -15.26
C GLU A 93 -5.92 -8.82 -13.73
N THR A 94 -4.78 -9.19 -13.14
CA THR A 94 -4.70 -9.56 -11.72
C THR A 94 -3.73 -8.77 -10.86
N ILE A 95 -2.99 -7.77 -11.36
CA ILE A 95 -1.89 -7.27 -10.53
C ILE A 95 -2.37 -6.28 -9.46
N ASP A 96 -2.60 -6.83 -8.27
CA ASP A 96 -2.57 -6.12 -7.01
C ASP A 96 -1.22 -5.42 -6.84
N VAL A 97 -1.17 -4.27 -6.17
CA VAL A 97 0.10 -3.52 -6.00
C VAL A 97 1.16 -4.42 -5.35
N ASP A 98 0.73 -5.27 -4.41
CA ASP A 98 1.56 -6.32 -3.81
C ASP A 98 2.17 -7.29 -4.84
N ALA A 99 1.40 -7.71 -5.85
CA ALA A 99 1.88 -8.61 -6.88
C ALA A 99 2.89 -7.94 -7.84
N ILE A 100 2.77 -6.63 -8.12
CA ILE A 100 3.83 -5.87 -8.81
C ILE A 100 5.10 -5.87 -7.96
N LEU A 101 4.98 -5.55 -6.66
CA LEU A 101 6.14 -5.50 -5.76
C LEU A 101 6.85 -6.86 -5.72
N ARG A 102 6.10 -7.96 -5.60
CA ARG A 102 6.64 -9.33 -5.66
C ARG A 102 7.35 -9.62 -6.99
N TRP A 103 6.80 -9.16 -8.11
CA TRP A 103 7.44 -9.33 -9.42
C TRP A 103 8.79 -8.62 -9.49
N ILE A 104 8.88 -7.40 -8.97
CA ILE A 104 10.15 -6.66 -8.88
C ILE A 104 11.16 -7.38 -8.01
N GLU A 105 10.73 -7.90 -6.86
CA GLU A 105 11.60 -8.66 -5.97
C GLU A 105 12.17 -9.90 -6.65
N ARG A 106 11.33 -10.62 -7.40
CA ARG A 106 11.72 -11.84 -8.14
C ARG A 106 12.51 -11.58 -9.41
N SER A 107 12.50 -10.35 -9.92
CA SER A 107 13.22 -10.01 -11.14
C SER A 107 14.74 -10.22 -10.99
N LYS A 108 15.43 -10.55 -12.09
CA LYS A 108 16.90 -10.68 -12.12
C LYS A 108 17.63 -9.32 -12.16
N ALA A 109 16.93 -8.21 -11.93
CA ALA A 109 17.50 -6.88 -11.99
C ALA A 109 18.44 -6.59 -10.79
N GLY A 110 19.45 -5.75 -10.99
CA GLY A 110 20.34 -5.31 -9.92
C GLY A 110 19.62 -4.49 -8.84
N ARG A 111 20.22 -4.41 -7.63
CA ARG A 111 19.63 -3.72 -6.46
C ARG A 111 19.16 -2.29 -6.75
N PHE A 112 19.98 -1.52 -7.47
CA PHE A 112 19.65 -0.14 -7.84
C PHE A 112 18.41 -0.05 -8.75
N ARG A 113 18.34 -0.91 -9.77
CA ARG A 113 17.19 -0.94 -10.71
C ARG A 113 15.90 -1.32 -10.00
N LYS A 114 15.93 -2.33 -9.12
CA LYS A 114 14.79 -2.72 -8.29
C LYS A 114 14.29 -1.56 -7.42
N SER A 115 15.23 -0.88 -6.76
CA SER A 115 14.93 0.31 -5.97
C SER A 115 14.28 1.42 -6.81
N LEU A 116 14.81 1.69 -8.01
CA LEU A 116 14.23 2.70 -8.90
C LEU A 116 12.80 2.33 -9.31
N TRP A 117 12.55 1.06 -9.65
CA TRP A 117 11.21 0.60 -9.97
C TRP A 117 10.23 0.75 -8.80
N PHE A 118 10.66 0.46 -7.57
CA PHE A 118 9.84 0.72 -6.38
C PHE A 118 9.50 2.20 -6.23
N ALA A 119 10.47 3.09 -6.43
CA ALA A 119 10.24 4.54 -6.35
C ALA A 119 9.29 5.04 -7.44
N VAL A 120 9.42 4.51 -8.67
CA VAL A 120 8.51 4.83 -9.78
C VAL A 120 7.08 4.42 -9.42
N ILE A 121 6.88 3.20 -8.93
CA ILE A 121 5.54 2.73 -8.54
C ILE A 121 4.96 3.54 -7.39
N ALA A 122 5.75 3.82 -6.35
CA ALA A 122 5.33 4.65 -5.23
C ALA A 122 4.88 6.03 -5.73
N SER A 123 5.62 6.63 -6.65
CA SER A 123 5.30 7.92 -7.26
C SER A 123 4.02 7.84 -8.11
N THR A 124 3.88 6.83 -8.97
CA THR A 124 2.68 6.65 -9.80
C THR A 124 1.42 6.49 -8.95
N VAL A 125 1.45 5.60 -7.95
CA VAL A 125 0.33 5.38 -7.03
C VAL A 125 -0.02 6.67 -6.28
N TYR A 126 0.99 7.41 -5.83
CA TYR A 126 0.79 8.70 -5.17
C TYR A 126 0.16 9.74 -6.10
N GLN A 127 0.62 9.87 -7.35
CA GLN A 127 0.05 10.84 -8.29
C GLN A 127 -1.40 10.52 -8.62
N ILE A 128 -1.74 9.25 -8.84
CA ILE A 128 -3.13 8.82 -9.04
C ILE A 128 -3.98 9.19 -7.83
N TRP A 129 -3.51 8.87 -6.62
CA TRP A 129 -4.19 9.25 -5.39
C TRP A 129 -4.35 10.77 -5.29
N LYS A 130 -3.29 11.55 -5.56
CA LYS A 130 -3.30 13.01 -5.49
C LYS A 130 -4.31 13.60 -6.45
N THR A 131 -4.29 13.23 -7.73
CA THR A 131 -5.23 13.72 -8.75
C THR A 131 -6.66 13.36 -8.39
N ARG A 132 -6.92 12.13 -7.91
CA ARG A 132 -8.26 11.74 -7.47
C ARG A 132 -8.76 12.57 -6.30
N ASN A 133 -7.92 12.81 -5.29
CA ASN A 133 -8.30 13.63 -4.15
C ASN A 133 -8.46 15.10 -4.54
N LEU A 134 -7.65 15.63 -5.46
CA LEU A 134 -7.83 17.00 -5.97
C LEU A 134 -9.16 17.22 -6.71
N LEU A 135 -9.81 16.16 -7.21
CA LEU A 135 -11.12 16.24 -7.84
C LEU A 135 -12.28 16.04 -6.85
N LEU A 136 -11.98 15.60 -5.62
CA LEU A 136 -12.97 15.42 -4.55
C LEU A 136 -13.21 16.69 -3.72
N TRP A 137 -12.28 17.66 -3.79
CA TRP A 137 -12.26 18.91 -3.02
C TRP A 137 -12.14 20.09 -3.97
#